data_AF-F3BAF2-F1
#
_entry.id   AF-F3BAF2-F1
#
_cell.length_a   1.000
_cell.length_b   1.000
_cell.length_c   1.000
_cell.angle_alpha   90.00
_cell.angle_beta   90.00
_cell.angle_gamma   90.00
#
_symmetry.space_group_name_H-M   'P 1'
#
loop_
_entity.id
_entity.type
_entity.pdbx_description
1 polymer ?
#
loop_
_entity_poly.entity_id
_entity_poly.type
_entity_poly.pdbx_seq_one_letter_code
_entity_poly.pdbx_strand_id
1 'polypeptide(L)' 'MEVLAKYEETGLTPEQVQELKERDTAKRPIKTTDETGIKYTDSYRCPNCGGNFTGTGIADYCYHCGQRLDWSE' A
#
# COMPACT_ATOMS: atom_id res chain seq x y z
N MET A 1 -12.58 -2.92 -28.31
CA MET A 1 -13.53 -3.87 -27.68
C MET A 1 -12.85 -5.05 -27.00
N GLU A 2 -11.55 -5.30 -27.22
CA GLU A 2 -10.80 -6.40 -26.59
C GLU A 2 -10.53 -6.23 -25.08
N VAL A 3 -10.58 -5.00 -24.57
CA VAL A 3 -10.24 -4.73 -23.17
C VAL A 3 -11.29 -5.26 -22.20
N LEU A 4 -12.58 -5.31 -22.60
CA LEU A 4 -13.69 -5.73 -21.73
C LEU A 4 -13.81 -7.25 -21.59
N ALA A 5 -13.44 -8.02 -22.62
CA ALA A 5 -13.59 -9.48 -22.63
C ALA A 5 -12.80 -10.16 -21.49
N LYS A 6 -11.63 -9.63 -21.13
CA LYS A 6 -10.82 -10.17 -20.02
C LYS A 6 -11.41 -9.94 -18.63
N TYR A 7 -12.32 -8.97 -18.46
CA TYR A 7 -12.95 -8.69 -17.17
C TYR A 7 -14.13 -9.64 -16.92
N GLU A 8 -14.90 -9.96 -17.96
CA GLU A 8 -16.06 -10.84 -17.88
C GLU A 8 -15.70 -12.29 -17.51
N GLU A 9 -14.51 -12.78 -17.90
CA GLU A 9 -14.04 -14.13 -17.55
C GLU A 9 -13.62 -14.29 -16.07
N THR A 10 -13.33 -13.19 -15.37
CA THR A 10 -12.91 -13.23 -13.96
C THR A 10 -14.07 -13.22 -12.96
N GLY A 11 -15.29 -12.92 -13.42
CA GLY A 11 -16.46 -12.72 -12.57
C GLY A 11 -16.35 -11.52 -11.61
N LEU A 12 -15.33 -10.66 -11.77
CA LEU A 12 -15.10 -9.48 -10.96
C LEU A 12 -15.67 -8.25 -11.66
N THR A 13 -16.31 -7.37 -10.90
CA THR A 13 -16.79 -6.10 -11.45
C THR A 13 -15.61 -5.18 -11.77
N PRO A 14 -15.74 -4.25 -12.73
CA PRO A 14 -14.69 -3.27 -13.03
C PRO A 14 -14.25 -2.49 -11.79
N GLU A 15 -15.17 -2.23 -10.84
CA GLU A 15 -14.87 -1.59 -9.55
C GLU A 15 -13.98 -2.46 -8.66
N GLN A 16 -14.23 -3.77 -8.57
CA GLN A 16 -13.38 -4.69 -7.82
C GLN A 16 -11.98 -4.80 -8.43
N VAL A 17 -11.87 -4.81 -9.75
CA VAL A 17 -10.55 -4.82 -10.41
C VAL A 17 -9.82 -3.50 -10.17
N GLN A 18 -10.53 -2.38 -10.11
CA GLN A 18 -9.95 -1.10 -9.75
C GLN A 18 -9.46 -1.07 -8.30
N GLU A 19 -10.27 -1.55 -7.35
CA GLU A 19 -9.86 -1.69 -5.94
C GLU A 19 -8.63 -2.59 -5.76
N LEU A 20 -8.60 -3.73 -6.46
CA LEU A 20 -7.46 -4.64 -6.46
C LEU A 20 -6.19 -3.97 -7.02
N LYS A 21 -6.33 -3.23 -8.11
CA LYS A 21 -5.24 -2.47 -8.72
C LYS A 21 -4.72 -1.40 -7.77
N GLU A 22 -5.61 -0.68 -7.08
CA GLU A 22 -5.23 0.32 -6.09
C GLU A 22 -4.51 -0.28 -4.88
N ARG A 23 -4.90 -1.49 -4.45
CA ARG A 23 -4.22 -2.24 -3.38
C ARG A 23 -2.84 -2.78 -3.79
N ASP A 24 -2.69 -3.21 -5.04
CA ASP A 24 -1.42 -3.73 -5.57
C ASP A 24 -0.43 -2.62 -5.92
N THR A 25 -0.93 -1.42 -6.24
CA THR A 25 -0.09 -0.26 -6.58
C THR A 25 0.83 0.07 -5.39
N ALA A 26 2.13 -0.12 -5.55
CA ALA A 26 3.07 0.17 -4.48
C ALA A 26 3.00 1.66 -4.10
N LYS A 27 2.72 1.96 -2.82
CA LYS A 27 2.63 3.34 -2.32
C LYS A 27 3.74 3.60 -1.33
N ARG A 28 4.39 4.76 -1.45
CA ARG A 28 5.42 5.18 -0.52
C ARG A 28 4.81 5.47 0.86
N PRO A 29 5.34 4.87 1.94
CA PRO A 29 4.85 5.14 3.28
C PRO A 29 5.18 6.56 3.73
N ILE A 30 4.30 7.13 4.55
CA ILE A 30 4.45 8.50 5.07
C ILE A 30 5.33 8.43 6.32
N LYS A 31 6.49 9.07 6.30
CA LYS A 31 7.39 9.14 7.46
C LYS A 31 6.81 10.06 8.53
N THR A 32 6.54 9.51 9.72
CA THR A 32 6.05 10.19 10.93
C THR A 32 7.09 10.19 12.06
N THR A 33 8.36 9.94 11.74
CA THR A 33 9.46 9.97 12.72
C THR A 33 9.70 11.36 13.31
N ASP A 34 9.45 12.42 12.53
CA ASP A 34 9.71 13.79 12.95
C ASP A 34 8.75 14.24 14.07
N GLU A 35 7.51 13.77 14.04
CA GLU A 35 6.46 14.14 15.01
C GLU A 35 6.57 13.40 16.36
N THR A 36 7.23 12.25 16.41
CA THR A 36 7.30 11.42 17.63
C THR A 36 8.57 11.61 18.46
N GLY A 37 9.61 12.25 17.91
CA GLY A 37 10.85 12.54 18.64
C GLY A 37 11.70 11.32 19.02
N ILE A 38 11.34 10.12 18.56
CA ILE A 38 12.05 8.87 18.86
C ILE A 38 13.19 8.70 17.84
N LYS A 39 14.38 9.18 18.22
CA LYS A 39 15.58 9.24 17.37
C LYS A 39 16.14 7.87 16.92
N TYR A 40 15.64 6.77 17.48
CA TYR A 40 16.22 5.44 17.28
C TYR A 40 15.42 4.55 16.32
N THR A 41 14.20 4.93 15.95
CA THR A 41 13.34 4.12 15.07
C THR A 41 12.54 4.99 14.13
N ASP A 42 12.64 4.75 12.83
CA ASP A 42 11.82 5.46 11.86
C ASP A 42 10.37 4.94 11.92
N SER A 43 9.43 5.80 12.27
CA SER A 43 7.99 5.55 12.27
C SER A 43 7.40 5.95 10.93
N TYR A 44 6.60 5.06 10.38
CA TYR A 44 5.89 5.23 9.12
C TYR A 44 4.40 5.04 9.31
N ARG A 45 3.63 5.65 8.42
CA ARG A 45 2.19 5.50 8.34
C ARG A 45 1.79 5.04 6.95
N CYS A 46 0.97 4.00 6.90
CA CYS A 46 0.42 3.50 5.64
C CYS A 46 -0.57 4.53 5.07
N PRO A 47 -0.42 4.96 3.81
CA PRO A 47 -1.33 5.93 3.19
C PRO A 47 -2.70 5.35 2.85
N ASN A 48 -2.85 4.02 2.84
CA ASN A 48 -4.13 3.37 2.53
C ASN A 48 -4.98 3.18 3.79
N CYS A 49 -4.48 2.46 4.79
CA CYS A 49 -5.24 2.17 6.01
C CYS A 49 -4.97 3.13 7.18
N GLY A 50 -3.97 3.99 7.08
CA GLY A 50 -3.56 4.88 8.17
C GLY A 50 -2.85 4.17 9.33
N GLY A 51 -2.59 2.85 9.22
CA GLY A 51 -1.86 2.07 10.21
C GLY A 51 -0.42 2.55 10.35
N ASN A 52 0.02 2.74 11.59
CA ASN A 52 1.40 3.11 11.91
C ASN A 52 2.25 1.86 12.07
N PHE A 53 3.50 1.93 11.64
CA PHE A 53 4.46 0.86 11.76
C PHE A 53 5.86 1.44 11.87
N THR A 54 6.78 0.70 12.49
CA THR A 54 8.12 1.18 12.80
C THR A 54 9.15 0.34 12.06
N GLY A 55 10.12 0.98 11.41
CA GLY A 55 11.19 0.37 10.63
C GLY A 55 11.12 0.67 9.13
N THR A 56 12.20 1.19 8.57
CA THR A 56 12.45 1.32 7.11
C THR A 56 12.77 -0.03 6.50
N GLY A 57 12.08 -0.44 5.42
CA GLY A 57 12.53 -1.56 4.57
C GLY A 57 12.48 -2.95 5.19
N ILE A 58 11.86 -3.12 6.36
CA ILE A 58 11.64 -4.44 6.99
C ILE A 58 10.38 -5.12 6.41
N ALA A 59 9.46 -4.33 5.85
CA ALA A 59 8.19 -4.81 5.35
C ALA A 59 7.91 -4.27 3.94
N ASP A 60 7.94 -5.14 2.92
CA ASP A 60 7.51 -4.80 1.55
C ASP A 60 5.99 -4.58 1.46
N TYR A 61 5.25 -4.94 2.50
CA TYR A 61 3.79 -4.85 2.55
C TYR A 61 3.33 -4.32 3.92
N CYS A 62 2.23 -3.56 3.92
CA CYS A 62 1.60 -3.11 5.16
C CYS A 62 0.94 -4.28 5.89
N TYR A 63 1.33 -4.53 7.14
CA TYR A 63 0.76 -5.60 7.99
C TYR A 63 -0.75 -5.46 8.28
N HIS A 64 -1.31 -4.25 8.12
CA HIS A 64 -2.72 -3.99 8.40
C HIS A 64 -3.65 -4.21 7.22
N CYS A 65 -3.21 -3.87 6.00
CA CYS A 65 -4.06 -3.88 4.80
C CYS A 65 -3.49 -4.65 3.61
N GLY A 66 -2.25 -5.14 3.72
CA GLY A 66 -1.56 -5.84 2.63
C GLY A 66 -1.15 -4.94 1.46
N GLN A 67 -1.27 -3.61 1.59
CA GLN A 67 -0.79 -2.67 0.57
C GLN A 67 0.71 -2.87 0.35
N ARG A 68 1.14 -2.98 -0.91
CA ARG A 68 2.57 -2.99 -1.24
C ARG A 68 3.19 -1.62 -0.92
N LEU A 69 4.29 -1.65 -0.18
CA LEU A 69 5.05 -0.48 0.21
C LEU A 69 6.18 -0.28 -0.79
N ASP A 70 6.24 0.92 -1.37
CA ASP A 70 7.38 1.30 -2.19
C ASP A 70 8.42 1.97 -1.28
N TRP A 71 9.63 1.40 -1.25
CA TRP A 71 10.78 1.94 -0.52
C TRP A 71 11.80 2.57 -1.47
N SER A 72 11.48 2.68 -2.76
CA SER A 72 12.34 3.32 -3.75
C SER A 72 12.57 4.79 -3.37
N GLU A 73 13.85 5.17 -3.21
CA GLU A 73 14.29 6.55 -2.93
C GLU A 73 13.86 7.53 -4.03
#